data_AF-A0A0W8DJY2-F1
#
_entry.id   AF-A0A0W8DJY2-F1
#
_cell.length_a   1.000
_cell.length_b   1.000
_cell.length_c   1.000
_cell.angle_alpha   90.00
_cell.angle_beta   90.00
_cell.angle_gamma   90.00
#
_symmetry.space_group_name_H-M   'P 1'
#
loop_
_entity.id
_entity.type
_entity.pdbx_description
1 polymer ?
#
loop_
_entity_poly.entity_id
_entity_poly.type
_entity_poly.pdbx_seq_one_letter_code
_entity_poly.pdbx_strand_id
1 'polypeptide(L)'
;MLVKRSYYRKIDTLVELRNEMKTLETKCREAIISRRQIQSPISQPEGEEQRCEQLRERYTQLAITQDELRHENEELRSEAMEQSKARTRIGILLNEELQDQKEARAKGVSLGLTPWSNGERRAAKPTSNVEKSTQETKSKPVLDFTPITEDECITIVREAYTDVRAFADKQHYESTGASVFGWRDRRQVDGNTMRFFLEKTFENYTADEISSRMWDLVSSEHGVNRIYASDVQ
;
A
#
# COMPACT_ATOMS: atom_id res chain seq x y z
N MET A 1 0.29 -2.28 27.40
CA MET A 1 0.10 -0.88 27.89
C MET A 1 0.96 0.17 27.18
N LEU A 2 2.10 -0.16 26.57
CA LEU A 2 2.99 0.80 25.88
C LEU A 2 2.39 1.39 24.59
N VAL A 3 1.74 0.58 23.77
CA VAL A 3 1.13 1.02 22.49
C VAL A 3 0.05 2.08 22.69
N LYS A 4 -0.80 1.89 23.72
CA LYS A 4 -1.86 2.83 24.09
C LYS A 4 -1.29 4.20 24.50
N ARG A 5 -0.17 4.23 25.24
CA ARG A 5 0.50 5.48 25.64
C ARG A 5 1.13 6.20 24.44
N SER A 6 1.77 5.48 23.52
CA SER A 6 2.33 6.08 22.30
C SER A 6 1.25 6.63 21.36
N TYR A 7 0.10 5.97 21.28
CA TYR A 7 -1.06 6.44 20.51
C TYR A 7 -1.60 7.78 21.03
N TYR A 8 -1.86 7.88 22.35
CA TYR A 8 -2.34 9.13 22.93
C TYR A 8 -1.30 10.25 22.84
N ARG A 9 -0.02 9.94 23.05
CA ARG A 9 1.06 10.92 22.85
C ARG A 9 1.07 11.49 21.43
N LYS A 10 0.85 10.63 20.43
CA LYS A 10 0.77 11.06 19.03
C LYS A 10 -0.46 11.92 18.78
N ILE A 11 -1.61 11.58 19.36
CA ILE A 11 -2.82 12.41 19.29
C ILE A 11 -2.56 13.78 19.92
N ASP A 12 -1.97 13.83 21.10
CA ASP A 12 -1.69 15.09 21.80
C ASP A 12 -0.76 15.97 20.96
N THR A 13 0.32 15.41 20.39
CA THR A 13 1.20 16.17 19.49
C THR A 13 0.48 16.69 18.23
N LEU A 14 -0.46 15.92 17.67
CA LEU A 14 -1.24 16.37 16.51
C LEU A 14 -2.23 17.47 16.87
N VAL A 15 -2.79 17.44 18.08
CA VAL A 15 -3.68 18.49 18.60
C VAL A 15 -2.88 19.78 18.84
N GLU A 16 -1.70 19.67 19.44
CA GLU A 16 -0.78 20.81 19.64
C GLU A 16 -0.41 21.47 18.30
N LEU A 17 0.05 20.69 17.32
CA LEU A 17 0.42 21.21 16.00
C LEU A 17 -0.76 21.90 15.28
N ARG A 18 -1.99 21.37 15.42
CA ARG A 18 -3.19 22.00 14.86
C ARG A 18 -3.48 23.35 15.53
N ASN A 19 -3.28 23.45 16.83
CA ASN A 19 -3.47 24.71 17.56
C ASN A 19 -2.41 25.75 17.18
N GLU A 20 -1.16 25.32 17.01
CA GLU A 20 -0.07 26.18 16.53
C GLU A 20 -0.36 26.69 15.12
N MET A 21 -0.75 25.81 14.20
CA MET A 21 -1.13 26.17 12.83
C MET A 21 -2.24 27.22 12.83
N LYS A 22 -3.30 27.01 13.62
CA LYS A 22 -4.42 27.96 13.73
C LYS A 22 -3.96 29.33 14.23
N THR A 23 -3.07 29.35 15.22
CA THR A 23 -2.50 30.58 15.77
C THR A 23 -1.61 31.30 14.76
N LEU A 24 -0.84 30.56 13.96
CA LEU A 24 0.02 31.12 12.94
C LEU A 24 -0.81 31.70 11.78
N GLU A 25 -1.89 31.02 11.40
CA GLU A 25 -2.85 31.47 10.40
C GLU A 25 -3.51 32.79 10.80
N THR A 26 -3.92 32.94 12.07
CA THR A 26 -4.47 34.21 12.56
C THR A 26 -3.44 35.33 12.53
N LYS A 27 -2.21 35.07 12.99
CA LYS A 27 -1.12 36.07 12.93
C LYS A 27 -0.79 36.50 11.51
N CYS A 28 -0.77 35.56 10.55
CA CYS A 28 -0.57 35.88 9.14
C CYS A 28 -1.72 36.74 8.59
N ARG A 29 -2.98 36.41 8.92
CA ARG A 29 -4.13 37.24 8.52
C ARG A 29 -4.03 38.65 9.06
N GLU A 30 -3.69 38.81 10.33
CA GLU A 30 -3.53 40.12 10.97
C GLU A 30 -2.41 40.93 10.30
N ALA A 31 -1.24 40.32 10.05
CA ALA A 31 -0.13 40.99 9.38
C ALA A 31 -0.48 41.45 7.95
N ILE A 32 -1.26 40.65 7.20
CA ILE A 32 -1.76 41.03 5.88
C ILE A 32 -2.70 42.24 5.98
N ILE A 33 -3.63 42.25 6.95
CA ILE A 33 -4.57 43.35 7.18
C ILE A 33 -3.83 44.63 7.56
N SER A 34 -2.89 44.57 8.52
CA SER A 34 -2.09 45.71 8.94
C SER A 34 -1.26 46.28 7.79
N ARG A 35 -0.63 45.43 6.98
CA ARG A 35 0.15 45.87 5.81
C ARG A 35 -0.72 46.56 4.76
N ARG A 36 -1.97 46.10 4.59
CA ARG A 36 -2.94 46.69 3.66
C ARG A 36 -3.41 48.07 4.12
N GLN A 37 -3.59 48.27 5.42
CA GLN A 37 -3.94 49.58 5.99
C GLN A 37 -2.81 50.61 5.87
N ILE A 38 -1.54 50.16 5.93
CA ILE A 38 -0.37 51.05 5.78
C ILE A 38 -0.12 51.45 4.31
N GLN A 39 -0.65 50.70 3.34
CA GLN A 39 -0.35 50.85 1.91
C GLN A 39 -1.36 51.67 1.07
N SER A 40 -2.21 52.52 1.65
CA SER A 40 -3.03 53.45 0.82
C SER A 40 -3.00 54.88 1.37
N PRO A 41 -2.78 55.93 0.54
CA PRO A 41 -3.20 56.02 -0.86
C PRO A 41 -2.03 56.24 -1.85
N ILE A 42 -1.83 55.29 -2.76
CA ILE A 42 -1.12 55.54 -4.02
C ILE A 42 -2.12 55.25 -5.13
N SER A 43 -2.47 56.29 -5.87
CA SER A 43 -3.26 56.22 -7.10
C SER A 43 -2.52 55.31 -8.08
N GLN A 44 -2.89 54.03 -8.13
CA GLN A 44 -2.37 53.11 -9.13
C GLN A 44 -3.05 53.43 -10.47
N PRO A 45 -2.33 53.42 -11.60
CA PRO A 45 -2.93 53.64 -12.90
C PRO A 45 -3.99 52.56 -13.13
N GLU A 46 -5.15 52.92 -13.68
CA GLU A 46 -6.34 52.05 -13.84
C GLU A 46 -6.03 50.65 -14.42
N GLY A 47 -4.95 50.53 -15.23
CA GLY A 47 -4.49 49.25 -15.77
C GLY A 47 -3.87 48.28 -14.76
N GLU A 48 -3.25 48.74 -13.67
CA GLU A 48 -2.72 47.87 -12.61
C GLU A 48 -3.84 47.33 -11.72
N GLU A 49 -4.87 48.15 -11.48
CA GLU A 49 -6.04 47.77 -10.69
C GLU A 49 -6.85 46.70 -11.42
N GLN A 50 -7.08 46.88 -12.73
CA GLN A 50 -7.69 45.86 -13.60
C GLN A 50 -6.89 44.56 -13.65
N ARG A 51 -5.55 44.62 -13.71
CA ARG A 51 -4.69 43.44 -13.67
C ARG A 51 -4.78 42.71 -12.32
N CYS A 52 -4.84 43.46 -11.22
CA CYS A 52 -5.03 42.90 -9.89
C CYS A 52 -6.41 42.27 -9.71
N GLU A 53 -7.46 42.87 -10.28
CA GLU A 53 -8.81 42.31 -10.29
C GLU A 53 -8.89 41.01 -11.10
N GLN A 54 -8.35 40.99 -12.32
CA GLN A 54 -8.28 39.78 -13.14
C GLN A 54 -7.50 38.66 -12.44
N LEU A 55 -6.41 39.01 -11.75
CA LEU A 55 -5.63 38.04 -10.98
C LEU A 55 -6.42 37.51 -9.79
N ARG A 56 -7.15 38.37 -9.06
CA ARG A 56 -8.03 37.97 -7.97
C ARG A 56 -9.12 37.01 -8.46
N GLU A 57 -9.76 37.31 -9.58
CA GLU A 57 -10.79 36.47 -10.19
C GLU A 57 -10.25 35.10 -10.60
N ARG A 58 -9.03 35.04 -11.15
CA ARG A 58 -8.35 33.77 -11.44
C ARG A 58 -8.06 32.97 -10.18
N TYR A 59 -7.61 33.62 -9.11
CA TYR A 59 -7.36 32.95 -7.83
C TYR A 59 -8.66 32.45 -7.19
N THR A 60 -9.76 33.20 -7.27
CA THR A 60 -11.04 32.74 -6.75
C THR A 60 -11.58 31.55 -7.55
N GLN A 61 -11.46 31.59 -8.88
CA GLN A 61 -11.82 30.45 -9.73
C GLN A 61 -10.98 29.22 -9.39
N LEU A 62 -9.66 29.38 -9.25
CA LEU A 62 -8.78 28.27 -8.90
C LEU A 62 -9.09 27.70 -7.51
N ALA A 63 -9.42 28.54 -6.53
CA ALA A 63 -9.81 28.09 -5.19
C ALA A 63 -11.12 27.28 -5.21
N ILE A 64 -12.11 27.72 -5.99
CA ILE A 64 -13.38 26.98 -6.18
C ILE A 64 -13.09 25.61 -6.80
N THR A 65 -12.34 25.57 -7.92
CA THR A 65 -11.99 24.31 -8.58
C THR A 65 -11.16 23.40 -7.67
N GLN A 66 -10.26 23.96 -6.86
CA GLN A 66 -9.49 23.20 -5.89
C GLN A 66 -10.41 22.55 -4.85
N ASP A 67 -11.40 23.27 -4.32
CA ASP A 67 -12.33 22.72 -3.34
C ASP A 67 -13.28 21.68 -3.98
N GLU A 68 -13.73 21.88 -5.21
CA GLU A 68 -14.50 20.88 -5.98
C GLU A 68 -13.70 19.59 -6.16
N LEU A 69 -12.45 19.68 -6.63
CA LEU A 69 -11.57 18.53 -6.79
C LEU A 69 -11.26 17.84 -5.46
N ARG A 70 -11.19 18.59 -4.36
CA ARG A 70 -11.00 18.01 -3.02
C ARG A 70 -12.23 17.23 -2.57
N HIS A 71 -13.43 17.74 -2.84
CA HIS A 71 -14.67 17.04 -2.54
C HIS A 71 -14.79 15.75 -3.36
N GLU A 72 -14.57 15.82 -4.67
CA GLU A 72 -14.59 14.64 -5.56
C GLU A 72 -13.55 13.60 -5.14
N ASN A 73 -12.33 14.02 -4.81
CA ASN A 73 -11.30 13.10 -4.32
C ASN A 73 -11.69 12.43 -2.99
N GLU A 74 -12.39 13.13 -2.09
CA GLU A 74 -12.87 12.54 -0.85
C GLU A 74 -13.95 11.49 -1.11
N GLU A 75 -14.87 11.78 -2.03
CA GLU A 75 -15.93 10.86 -2.45
C GLU A 75 -15.33 9.60 -3.08
N LEU A 76 -14.40 9.74 -4.03
CA LEU A 76 -13.70 8.61 -4.66
C LEU A 76 -12.93 7.77 -3.64
N ARG A 77 -12.31 8.40 -2.62
CA ARG A 77 -11.65 7.66 -1.54
C ARG A 77 -12.64 6.86 -0.71
N SER A 78 -13.82 7.42 -0.44
CA SER A 78 -14.87 6.73 0.31
C SER A 78 -15.37 5.50 -0.45
N GLU A 79 -15.60 5.61 -1.77
CA GLU A 79 -16.00 4.50 -2.62
C GLU A 79 -14.92 3.41 -2.70
N ALA A 80 -13.66 3.82 -2.89
CA ALA A 80 -12.53 2.88 -2.92
C ALA A 80 -12.40 2.12 -1.58
N MET A 81 -12.68 2.79 -0.46
CA MET A 81 -12.69 2.16 0.86
C MET A 81 -13.82 1.12 0.97
N GLU A 82 -15.03 1.42 0.48
CA GLU A 82 -16.14 0.46 0.47
C GLU A 82 -15.85 -0.76 -0.41
N GLN A 83 -15.28 -0.55 -1.61
CA GLN A 83 -14.86 -1.65 -2.47
C GLN A 83 -13.79 -2.53 -1.82
N SER A 84 -12.83 -1.92 -1.12
CA SER A 84 -11.80 -2.64 -0.38
C SER A 84 -12.39 -3.50 0.75
N LYS A 85 -13.37 -2.97 1.50
CA LYS A 85 -14.10 -3.72 2.53
C LYS A 85 -14.84 -4.92 1.93
N ALA A 86 -15.57 -4.70 0.83
CA ALA A 86 -16.30 -5.76 0.15
C ALA A 86 -15.36 -6.87 -0.34
N ARG A 87 -14.25 -6.50 -0.98
CA ARG A 87 -13.23 -7.45 -1.45
C ARG A 87 -12.62 -8.25 -0.30
N THR A 88 -12.30 -7.60 0.81
CA THR A 88 -11.76 -8.26 2.01
C THR A 88 -12.75 -9.27 2.57
N ARG A 89 -14.04 -8.89 2.68
CA ARG A 89 -15.09 -9.77 3.18
C ARG A 89 -15.30 -10.99 2.29
N ILE A 90 -15.29 -10.82 0.97
CA ILE A 90 -15.36 -11.93 0.01
C ILE A 90 -14.16 -12.87 0.19
N GLY A 91 -12.95 -12.31 0.36
CA GLY A 91 -11.74 -13.10 0.60
C GLY A 91 -11.84 -13.97 1.87
N ILE A 92 -12.38 -13.42 2.96
CA ILE A 92 -12.60 -14.15 4.21
C ILE A 92 -13.60 -15.29 4.00
N LEU A 93 -14.77 -15.00 3.41
CA LEU A 93 -15.82 -16.01 3.18
C LEU A 93 -15.34 -17.15 2.28
N LEU A 94 -14.57 -16.85 1.23
CA LEU A 94 -13.98 -17.87 0.36
C LEU A 94 -12.96 -18.74 1.10
N ASN A 95 -12.18 -18.14 2.00
CA ASN A 95 -11.20 -18.88 2.78
C ASN A 95 -11.86 -19.78 3.84
N GLU A 96 -12.93 -19.30 4.48
CA GLU A 96 -13.78 -20.09 5.39
C GLU A 96 -14.40 -21.28 4.66
N GLU A 97 -15.05 -21.06 3.51
CA GLU A 97 -15.64 -22.13 2.68
C GLU A 97 -14.59 -23.17 2.25
N LEU A 98 -13.40 -22.72 1.84
CA LEU A 98 -12.32 -23.63 1.45
C LEU A 98 -11.86 -24.49 2.64
N GLN A 99 -11.84 -23.91 3.84
CA GLN A 99 -11.45 -24.61 5.05
C GLN A 99 -12.53 -25.63 5.45
N ASP A 100 -13.80 -25.25 5.39
CA ASP A 100 -14.95 -26.13 5.64
C ASP A 100 -14.96 -27.32 4.68
N GLN A 101 -14.67 -27.09 3.38
CA GLN A 101 -14.54 -28.16 2.40
C GLN A 101 -13.37 -29.11 2.70
N LYS A 102 -12.23 -28.58 3.13
CA LYS A 102 -11.08 -29.41 3.55
C LYS A 102 -11.42 -30.24 4.77
N GLU A 103 -12.10 -29.65 5.75
CA GLU A 103 -12.54 -30.35 6.97
C GLU A 103 -13.58 -31.43 6.65
N ALA A 104 -14.57 -31.11 5.82
CA ALA A 104 -15.57 -32.08 5.34
C ALA A 104 -14.92 -33.23 4.57
N ARG A 105 -13.93 -32.94 3.71
CA ARG A 105 -13.14 -33.98 3.03
C ARG A 105 -12.34 -34.83 4.00
N ALA A 106 -11.66 -34.22 4.97
CA ALA A 106 -10.90 -34.95 5.98
C ALA A 106 -11.81 -35.86 6.82
N LYS A 107 -13.00 -35.37 7.21
CA LYS A 107 -14.02 -36.15 7.90
C LYS A 107 -14.54 -37.29 7.02
N GLY A 108 -14.81 -37.04 5.74
CA GLY A 108 -15.22 -38.06 4.77
C GLY A 108 -14.19 -39.18 4.63
N VAL A 109 -12.91 -38.83 4.48
CA VAL A 109 -11.79 -39.78 4.43
C VAL A 109 -11.69 -40.59 5.73
N SER A 110 -11.85 -39.95 6.89
CA SER A 110 -11.84 -40.64 8.19
C SER A 110 -13.01 -41.62 8.38
N LEU A 111 -14.14 -41.38 7.71
CA LEU A 111 -15.30 -42.26 7.67
C LEU A 111 -15.23 -43.31 6.54
N GLY A 112 -14.08 -43.41 5.84
CA GLY A 112 -13.85 -44.38 4.77
C GLY A 112 -14.52 -44.03 3.43
N LEU A 113 -15.02 -42.79 3.27
CA LEU A 113 -15.58 -42.29 2.02
C LEU A 113 -14.45 -41.77 1.14
N THR A 114 -14.07 -42.53 0.11
CA THR A 114 -13.15 -42.05 -0.93
C THR A 114 -13.86 -41.06 -1.83
N PRO A 115 -13.19 -39.97 -2.29
CA PRO A 115 -13.77 -39.05 -3.25
C PRO A 115 -14.24 -39.81 -4.50
N TRP A 116 -15.49 -39.57 -4.90
CA TRP A 116 -16.07 -40.19 -6.09
C TRP A 116 -15.28 -39.73 -7.32
N SER A 117 -14.37 -40.57 -7.82
CA SER A 117 -13.73 -40.38 -9.11
C SER A 117 -14.75 -40.71 -10.19
N ASN A 118 -15.29 -39.68 -10.83
CA ASN A 118 -16.06 -39.88 -12.06
C ASN A 118 -15.10 -40.32 -13.17
N GLY A 119 -15.06 -41.64 -13.39
CA GLY A 119 -14.56 -42.22 -14.63
C GLY A 119 -13.57 -43.35 -14.43
N GLU A 120 -14.06 -44.55 -14.12
CA GLU A 120 -13.57 -45.78 -14.75
C GLU A 120 -14.53 -46.95 -14.49
N ARG A 121 -14.91 -47.64 -15.57
CA ARG A 121 -15.82 -48.78 -15.59
C ARG A 121 -15.05 -50.09 -15.39
N ARG A 122 -15.59 -50.96 -14.50
CA ARG A 122 -15.38 -52.42 -14.37
C ARG A 122 -14.00 -52.86 -13.84
N ALA A 123 -13.82 -53.89 -13.00
CA ALA A 123 -14.64 -55.04 -12.61
C ALA A 123 -14.28 -55.57 -11.20
N ALA A 124 -15.21 -56.32 -10.60
CA ALA A 124 -15.14 -57.21 -9.43
C ALA A 124 -13.84 -58.07 -9.34
N LYS A 125 -13.30 -58.56 -8.20
CA LYS A 125 -13.85 -59.07 -6.91
C LYS A 125 -12.66 -59.34 -5.91
N PRO A 126 -12.78 -59.99 -4.72
CA PRO A 126 -12.31 -59.42 -3.45
C PRO A 126 -11.29 -60.29 -2.64
N THR A 127 -11.00 -59.79 -1.43
CA THR A 127 -10.46 -60.42 -0.20
C THR A 127 -8.95 -60.61 -0.04
N SER A 128 -8.37 -59.89 0.93
CA SER A 128 -7.99 -60.48 2.22
C SER A 128 -7.37 -59.43 3.15
N ASN A 129 -7.72 -59.54 4.44
CA ASN A 129 -7.22 -58.75 5.55
C ASN A 129 -5.71 -58.93 5.74
N VAL A 130 -4.97 -57.85 5.98
CA VAL A 130 -3.80 -57.86 6.87
C VAL A 130 -3.76 -56.53 7.63
N GLU A 131 -3.80 -56.65 8.94
CA GLU A 131 -3.54 -55.61 9.93
C GLU A 131 -2.19 -54.94 9.68
N LYS A 132 -2.14 -53.60 9.74
CA LYS A 132 -0.97 -52.89 10.25
C LYS A 132 -1.35 -51.48 10.67
N SER A 133 -1.47 -51.33 11.99
CA SER A 133 -1.34 -50.07 12.70
C SER A 133 -0.09 -49.35 12.20
N THR A 134 -0.28 -48.29 11.41
CA THR A 134 0.78 -47.36 11.07
C THR A 134 0.31 -46.01 11.57
N GLN A 135 0.87 -45.60 12.72
CA GLN A 135 0.76 -44.23 13.19
C GLN A 135 1.39 -43.33 12.12
N GLU A 136 0.56 -42.75 11.26
CA GLU A 136 0.94 -41.63 10.41
C GLU A 136 1.23 -40.43 11.32
N THR A 137 2.48 -40.35 11.76
CA THR A 137 3.07 -39.09 12.15
C THR A 137 2.95 -38.19 10.92
N LYS A 138 1.98 -37.27 10.92
CA LYS A 138 1.84 -36.23 9.90
C LYS A 138 3.14 -35.44 9.85
N SER A 139 4.08 -35.89 9.03
CA SER A 139 5.32 -35.17 8.74
C SER A 139 4.92 -33.82 8.17
N LYS A 140 5.40 -32.74 8.79
CA LYS A 140 5.22 -31.39 8.29
C LYS A 140 5.61 -31.38 6.81
N PRO A 141 4.85 -30.73 5.92
CA PRO A 141 5.25 -30.61 4.52
C PRO A 141 6.58 -29.87 4.47
N VAL A 142 7.65 -30.60 4.15
CA VAL A 142 8.96 -30.02 3.89
C VAL A 142 8.90 -29.54 2.45
N LEU A 143 8.95 -28.23 2.27
CA LEU A 143 9.09 -27.63 0.96
C LEU A 143 10.53 -27.87 0.51
N ASP A 144 10.68 -28.66 -0.55
CA ASP A 144 11.98 -28.92 -1.16
C ASP A 144 12.23 -27.81 -2.19
N PHE A 145 13.13 -26.89 -1.86
CA PHE A 145 13.48 -25.77 -2.73
C PHE A 145 14.79 -26.09 -3.42
N THR A 146 14.78 -26.12 -4.76
CA THR A 146 16.01 -26.11 -5.54
C THR A 146 16.64 -24.73 -5.41
N PRO A 147 17.86 -24.59 -4.86
CA PRO A 147 18.53 -23.30 -4.78
C PRO A 147 18.78 -22.76 -6.19
N ILE A 148 18.44 -21.49 -6.42
CA ILE A 148 18.86 -20.77 -7.62
C ILE A 148 20.38 -20.69 -7.64
N THR A 149 20.98 -20.93 -8.80
CA THR A 149 22.43 -20.77 -8.97
C THR A 149 22.82 -19.29 -8.92
N GLU A 150 24.08 -18.99 -8.58
CA GLU A 150 24.56 -17.61 -8.51
C GLU A 150 24.40 -16.87 -9.84
N ASP A 151 24.72 -17.53 -10.96
CA ASP A 151 24.59 -16.98 -12.31
C ASP A 151 23.14 -16.64 -12.67
N GLU A 152 22.19 -17.52 -12.32
CA GLU A 152 20.76 -17.27 -12.50
C GLU A 152 20.27 -16.11 -11.63
N CYS A 153 20.70 -16.05 -10.36
CA CYS A 153 20.37 -14.94 -9.46
C CYS A 153 20.86 -13.60 -10.02
N ILE A 154 22.12 -13.54 -10.46
CA ILE A 154 22.71 -12.34 -11.06
C ILE A 154 21.95 -11.94 -12.33
N THR A 155 21.55 -12.92 -13.15
CA THR A 155 20.79 -12.66 -14.37
C THR A 155 19.43 -12.03 -14.05
N ILE A 156 18.68 -12.61 -13.11
CA ILE A 156 17.39 -12.09 -12.66
C ILE A 156 17.54 -10.66 -12.12
N VAL A 157 18.56 -10.41 -11.29
CA VAL A 157 18.82 -9.08 -10.73
C VAL A 157 19.14 -8.07 -11.82
N ARG A 158 19.96 -8.43 -12.82
CA ARG A 158 20.32 -7.54 -13.93
C ARG A 158 19.11 -7.19 -14.80
N GLU A 159 18.29 -8.18 -15.14
CA GLU A 159 17.08 -7.98 -15.93
C GLU A 159 16.09 -7.06 -15.19
N ALA A 160 15.77 -7.38 -13.93
CA ALA A 160 14.88 -6.57 -13.11
C ALA A 160 15.41 -5.14 -12.91
N TYR A 161 16.71 -4.97 -12.67
CA TYR A 161 17.32 -3.65 -12.54
C TYR A 161 17.24 -2.85 -13.85
N THR A 162 17.48 -3.50 -14.98
CA THR A 162 17.38 -2.88 -16.31
C THR A 162 15.96 -2.40 -16.56
N ASP A 163 14.94 -3.20 -16.23
CA ASP A 163 13.54 -2.83 -16.38
C ASP A 163 13.13 -1.67 -15.47
N VAL A 164 13.57 -1.69 -14.21
CA VAL A 164 13.32 -0.58 -13.27
C VAL A 164 13.96 0.70 -13.76
N ARG A 165 15.20 0.65 -14.26
CA ARG A 165 15.91 1.82 -14.82
C ARG A 165 15.28 2.31 -16.11
N ALA A 166 14.99 1.42 -17.05
CA ALA A 166 14.32 1.75 -18.30
C ALA A 166 12.93 2.35 -18.03
N PHE A 167 12.22 1.88 -17.00
CA PHE A 167 10.99 2.51 -16.58
C PHE A 167 11.24 3.87 -15.95
N ALA A 168 12.24 4.06 -15.08
CA ALA A 168 12.53 5.27 -14.31
C ALA A 168 13.19 6.42 -15.10
N ASP A 169 13.80 6.12 -16.25
CA ASP A 169 14.44 7.09 -17.15
C ASP A 169 13.47 7.63 -18.23
N LYS A 170 12.22 7.17 -18.28
CA LYS A 170 11.19 7.70 -19.18
C LYS A 170 10.87 9.16 -18.84
N GLN A 171 10.65 10.00 -19.86
CA GLN A 171 10.42 11.43 -19.65
C GLN A 171 8.96 11.81 -19.33
N HIS A 172 8.02 10.88 -19.44
CA HIS A 172 6.59 11.17 -19.31
C HIS A 172 5.94 10.26 -18.26
N TYR A 173 5.91 10.75 -17.02
CA TYR A 173 5.07 10.19 -15.96
C TYR A 173 4.00 11.17 -15.59
N GLU A 174 2.85 10.62 -15.24
CA GLU A 174 1.89 11.33 -14.42
C GLU A 174 2.21 11.08 -12.95
N SER A 175 1.91 12.05 -12.10
CA SER A 175 1.99 11.89 -10.65
C SER A 175 0.77 12.56 -10.06
N THR A 176 0.23 12.00 -8.97
CA THR A 176 -0.77 12.69 -8.15
C THR A 176 -0.18 13.92 -7.43
N GLY A 177 1.14 14.11 -7.47
CA GLY A 177 1.83 15.17 -6.72
C GLY A 177 1.87 14.92 -5.20
N ALA A 178 1.38 13.77 -4.75
CA ALA A 178 1.35 13.40 -3.35
C ALA A 178 2.75 12.97 -2.89
N SER A 179 3.21 13.57 -1.79
CA SER A 179 4.44 13.17 -1.12
C SER A 179 4.13 12.86 0.34
N VAL A 180 4.31 11.61 0.75
CA VAL A 180 3.98 11.14 2.10
C VAL A 180 5.19 10.44 2.70
N PHE A 181 5.80 11.02 3.75
CA PHE A 181 7.01 10.49 4.39
C PHE A 181 8.15 10.17 3.40
N GLY A 182 8.32 11.02 2.38
CA GLY A 182 9.33 10.87 1.34
C GLY A 182 8.96 9.90 0.23
N TRP A 183 7.80 9.23 0.31
CA TRP A 183 7.22 8.46 -0.79
C TRP A 183 6.54 9.37 -1.80
N ARG A 184 6.83 9.15 -3.08
CA ARG A 184 6.18 9.81 -4.21
C ARG A 184 5.66 8.77 -5.20
N ASP A 185 4.51 9.04 -5.79
CA ASP A 185 3.97 8.21 -6.85
C ASP A 185 4.40 8.70 -8.23
N ARG A 186 4.67 7.75 -9.13
CA ARG A 186 4.74 7.99 -10.57
C ARG A 186 3.97 6.90 -11.29
N ARG A 187 3.19 7.27 -12.30
CA ARG A 187 2.39 6.35 -13.10
C ARG A 187 2.54 6.64 -14.58
N GLN A 188 2.35 5.60 -15.39
CA GLN A 188 2.31 5.67 -16.83
C GLN A 188 1.11 4.84 -17.30
N VAL A 189 0.27 5.43 -18.15
CA VAL A 189 -0.86 4.75 -18.77
C VAL A 189 -0.49 4.43 -20.21
N ASP A 190 -0.28 3.16 -20.52
CA ASP A 190 -0.01 2.67 -21.88
C ASP A 190 -1.25 1.90 -22.37
N GLY A 191 -2.18 2.62 -23.01
CA GLY A 191 -3.44 2.05 -23.49
C GLY A 191 -4.29 1.48 -22.35
N ASN A 192 -4.46 0.16 -22.32
CA ASN A 192 -5.23 -0.55 -21.30
C ASN A 192 -4.41 -0.98 -20.06
N THR A 193 -3.10 -0.71 -20.04
CA THR A 193 -2.23 -1.11 -18.94
C THR A 193 -1.68 0.11 -18.22
N MET A 194 -1.98 0.20 -16.92
CA MET A 194 -1.40 1.21 -16.03
C MET A 194 -0.22 0.59 -15.28
N ARG A 195 0.96 1.20 -15.41
CA ARG A 195 2.13 0.90 -14.59
C ARG A 195 2.32 2.03 -13.58
N PHE A 196 2.67 1.69 -12.35
CA PHE A 196 2.99 2.67 -11.32
C PHE A 196 4.21 2.22 -10.53
N PHE A 197 4.94 3.17 -9.96
CA PHE A 197 5.96 2.88 -8.97
C PHE A 197 5.94 3.95 -7.86
N LEU A 198 6.48 3.53 -6.72
CA LEU A 198 6.64 4.38 -5.54
C LEU A 198 8.12 4.61 -5.34
N GLU A 199 8.53 5.88 -5.30
CA GLU A 199 9.90 6.28 -5.04
C GLU A 199 9.99 6.79 -3.60
N LYS A 200 10.95 6.27 -2.83
CA LYS A 200 11.32 6.85 -1.54
C LYS A 200 12.70 7.47 -1.63
N THR A 201 12.80 8.74 -1.25
CA THR A 201 14.08 9.45 -1.18
C THR A 201 14.51 9.62 0.27
N PHE A 202 15.81 9.53 0.51
CA PHE A 202 16.44 9.72 1.81
C PHE A 202 17.57 10.73 1.64
N GLU A 203 17.46 11.90 2.26
CA GLU A 203 18.41 13.01 2.03
C GLU A 203 19.81 12.74 2.60
N ASN A 204 19.91 11.97 3.69
CA ASN A 204 21.14 11.80 4.47
C ASN A 204 21.72 10.39 4.43
N TYR A 205 21.24 9.54 3.52
CA TYR A 205 21.67 8.14 3.43
C TYR A 205 21.93 7.77 1.99
N THR A 206 23.00 7.01 1.78
CA THR A 206 23.31 6.44 0.46
C THR A 206 22.46 5.20 0.18
N ALA A 207 22.28 4.89 -1.10
CA ALA A 207 21.58 3.67 -1.52
C ALA A 207 22.27 2.41 -0.96
N ASP A 208 23.60 2.43 -0.91
CA ASP A 208 24.42 1.34 -0.34
C ASP A 208 24.07 1.13 1.15
N GLU A 209 24.18 2.16 1.98
CA GLU A 209 23.85 2.08 3.41
C GLU A 209 22.43 1.59 3.69
N ILE A 210 21.45 2.06 2.91
CA ILE A 210 20.06 1.62 3.05
C ILE A 210 19.93 0.16 2.66
N SER A 211 20.54 -0.24 1.54
CA SER A 211 20.46 -1.61 1.03
C SER A 211 21.13 -2.60 1.98
N SER A 212 22.30 -2.28 2.55
CA SER A 212 23.00 -3.14 3.52
C SER A 212 22.18 -3.31 4.79
N ARG A 213 21.66 -2.20 5.36
CA ARG A 213 20.82 -2.27 6.57
C ARG A 213 19.52 -3.04 6.33
N MET A 214 18.92 -2.89 5.15
CA MET A 214 17.74 -3.66 4.78
C MET A 214 18.08 -5.14 4.63
N TRP A 215 19.19 -5.46 3.98
CA TRP A 215 19.66 -6.83 3.79
C TRP A 215 19.93 -7.54 5.11
N ASP A 216 20.62 -6.90 6.07
CA ASP A 216 20.84 -7.44 7.41
C ASP A 216 19.52 -7.77 8.13
N LEU A 217 18.49 -6.97 7.86
CA LEU A 217 17.17 -7.13 8.46
C LEU A 217 16.34 -8.23 7.79
N VAL A 218 16.44 -8.41 6.47
CA VAL A 218 15.60 -9.38 5.72
C VAL A 218 16.28 -10.71 5.40
N SER A 219 17.60 -10.81 5.58
CA SER A 219 18.36 -12.04 5.30
C SER A 219 18.22 -13.10 6.40
N SER A 220 17.57 -12.78 7.52
CA SER A 220 17.30 -13.71 8.61
C SER A 220 15.81 -13.78 8.94
N GLU A 221 15.34 -14.97 9.28
CA GLU A 221 13.96 -15.21 9.72
C GLU A 221 13.57 -14.31 10.90
N HIS A 222 14.45 -14.22 11.91
CA HIS A 222 14.22 -13.36 13.07
C HIS A 222 14.10 -11.88 12.69
N GLY A 223 14.92 -11.41 11.75
CA GLY A 223 14.88 -10.03 11.29
C GLY A 223 13.58 -9.71 10.54
N VAL A 224 13.17 -10.58 9.62
CA VAL A 224 11.90 -10.46 8.86
C VAL A 224 10.69 -10.47 9.81
N ASN A 225 10.63 -11.41 10.75
CA ASN A 225 9.54 -11.51 11.73
C ASN A 225 9.43 -10.28 12.65
N ARG A 226 10.51 -9.50 12.81
CA ARG A 226 10.49 -8.22 13.54
C ARG A 226 9.81 -7.10 12.76
N ILE A 227 9.90 -7.12 11.42
CA ILE A 227 9.28 -6.11 10.55
C ILE A 227 7.82 -6.45 10.29
N TYR A 228 7.56 -7.73 10.05
CA TYR A 228 6.22 -8.28 9.82
C TYR A 228 5.79 -8.93 11.13
N ALA A 229 5.30 -8.12 12.08
CA ALA A 229 4.77 -8.63 13.34
C ALA A 229 3.74 -9.74 13.05
N SER A 230 3.94 -10.90 13.66
CA SER A 230 3.05 -12.05 13.62
C SER A 230 1.79 -11.81 14.47
N ASP A 231 1.06 -10.74 14.18
CA ASP A 231 -0.28 -10.51 14.74
C ASP A 231 -1.35 -11.23 13.89
N VAL A 232 -0.97 -12.33 13.24
CA VAL A 232 -1.89 -13.29 12.65
C VAL A 232 -2.09 -14.38 13.71
N GLN A 233 -3.03 -14.13 14.63
CA GLN A 233 -3.54 -15.13 15.55
C GLN A 233 -5.07 -15.13 15.51
#